data_AF-A0A5B9Y599-F1
#
_entry.id   AF-A0A5B9Y599-F1
#
_cell.length_a   1.000
_cell.length_b   1.000
_cell.length_c   1.000
_cell.angle_alpha   90.00
_cell.angle_beta   90.00
_cell.angle_gamma   90.00
#
_symmetry.space_group_name_H-M   'P 1'
#
loop_
_entity.id
_entity.type
_entity.pdbx_description
1 polymer ?
#
loop_
_entity_poly.entity_id
_entity_poly.type
_entity_poly.pdbx_seq_one_letter_code
_entity_poly.pdbx_strand_id
1 'polypeptide(L)'
;MNKVNIDKKIFWTQLAVVALFVILITIHMVYDLSNNTFNANVRALNAGHAVGSSDYQTFVEEVINQTIKTWLVQYIVSVIIVFMFGFYIYLALNKVQVGYLFIVIWLFVWFGFAIANPILNKRITAFDVIEFIMFAVILISMFFIANDIYNAKRYKRMADVKTQIRKI
;
A
#
# COMPACT_ATOMS: atom_id res chain seq x y z
N MET A 1 3.42 29.17 23.03
CA MET A 1 2.76 28.32 22.01
C MET A 1 3.43 26.95 22.02
N ASN A 2 2.85 25.95 22.70
CA ASN A 2 3.36 24.58 22.59
C ASN A 2 2.88 24.02 21.25
N LYS A 3 3.74 24.09 20.23
CA LYS A 3 3.56 23.33 19.00
C LYS A 3 3.56 21.87 19.44
N VAL A 4 2.39 21.22 19.40
CA VAL A 4 2.31 19.76 19.43
C VAL A 4 3.20 19.26 18.30
N ASN A 5 4.39 18.78 18.65
CA ASN A 5 5.31 18.16 17.71
C ASN A 5 4.83 16.73 17.60
N ILE A 6 4.30 16.35 16.44
CA ILE A 6 4.35 14.93 16.06
C ILE A 6 5.83 14.56 16.10
N ASP A 7 6.15 13.47 16.80
CA ASP A 7 7.54 13.06 16.97
C ASP A 7 8.15 12.84 15.59
N LYS A 8 9.18 13.62 15.24
CA LYS A 8 9.90 13.48 13.96
C LYS A 8 10.40 12.06 13.75
N LYS A 9 10.66 11.31 14.83
CA LYS A 9 11.03 9.89 14.75
C LYS A 9 9.92 9.06 14.12
N ILE A 10 8.67 9.24 14.54
CA ILE A 10 7.52 8.53 13.98
C ILE A 10 7.40 8.82 12.50
N PHE A 11 7.57 10.08 12.07
CA PHE A 11 7.57 10.45 10.65
C PHE A 11 8.63 9.68 9.83
N TRP A 12 9.89 9.69 10.28
CA TRP A 12 10.96 9.00 9.57
C TRP A 12 10.77 7.48 9.55
N THR A 13 10.23 6.90 10.62
CA THR A 13 9.85 5.48 10.65
C THR A 13 8.76 5.19 9.61
N GLN A 14 7.72 6.02 9.51
CA GLN A 14 6.67 5.83 8.50
C GLN A 14 7.19 5.98 7.07
N LEU A 15 8.09 6.93 6.83
CA LEU A 15 8.73 7.10 5.53
C LEU A 15 9.59 5.89 5.16
N ALA A 16 10.32 5.32 6.13
CA ALA A 16 11.10 4.11 5.93
C ALA A 16 10.21 2.89 5.62
N VAL A 17 9.07 2.75 6.30
CA VAL A 17 8.05 1.71 6.01
C VAL A 17 7.52 1.85 4.58
N VAL A 18 7.24 3.08 4.14
CA VAL A 18 6.83 3.39 2.76
C VAL A 18 7.89 3.00 1.74
N ALA A 19 9.15 3.40 1.96
CA ALA A 19 10.25 3.06 1.06
C ALA A 19 10.47 1.54 0.99
N LEU A 20 10.42 0.85 2.14
CA LEU A 20 10.52 -0.61 2.21
C LEU A 20 9.39 -1.29 1.46
N PHE A 21 8.17 -0.76 1.54
CA PHE A 21 7.02 -1.29 0.80
C PHE A 21 7.26 -1.24 -0.73
N VAL A 22 7.73 -0.09 -1.25
CA VAL A 22 8.03 0.04 -2.69
C VAL A 22 9.11 -0.95 -3.12
N ILE A 23 10.14 -1.15 -2.30
CA ILE A 23 11.18 -2.14 -2.60
C ILE A 23 10.61 -3.55 -2.62
N LEU A 24 9.83 -3.94 -1.60
CA LEU A 24 9.24 -5.27 -1.49
C LEU A 24 8.29 -5.59 -2.65
N ILE A 25 7.46 -4.62 -3.05
CA ILE A 25 6.53 -4.83 -4.16
C ILE A 25 7.25 -4.89 -5.50
N THR A 26 8.36 -4.15 -5.66
CA THR A 26 9.22 -4.23 -6.84
C THR A 26 9.87 -5.62 -6.93
N ILE A 27 10.41 -6.13 -5.81
CA ILE A 27 11.01 -7.47 -5.75
C ILE A 27 9.96 -8.54 -6.05
N HIS A 28 8.76 -8.42 -5.48
CA HIS A 28 7.65 -9.33 -5.74
C HIS A 28 7.31 -9.38 -7.23
N MET A 29 7.11 -8.21 -7.85
CA MET A 29 6.83 -8.09 -9.28
C MET A 29 7.91 -8.77 -10.13
N VAL A 30 9.19 -8.50 -9.85
CA VAL A 30 10.31 -9.10 -10.61
C VAL A 30 10.34 -10.61 -10.45
N TYR A 31 10.13 -11.10 -9.23
CA TYR A 31 10.08 -12.54 -8.95
C TYR A 31 8.94 -13.22 -9.71
N ASP A 32 7.75 -12.64 -9.64
CA ASP A 32 6.55 -13.25 -10.21
C ASP A 32 6.54 -13.16 -11.75
N LEU A 33 7.11 -12.08 -12.31
CA LEU A 33 7.35 -11.95 -13.74
C LEU A 33 8.34 -13.00 -14.24
N SER A 34 9.46 -13.18 -13.53
CA SER A 34 10.48 -14.19 -13.87
C SER A 34 9.89 -15.60 -13.81
N ASN A 35 9.17 -15.91 -12.73
CA ASN A 35 8.59 -17.23 -12.52
C ASN A 35 7.50 -17.57 -13.54
N ASN A 36 6.62 -16.62 -13.88
CA ASN A 36 5.60 -16.85 -14.91
C ASN A 36 6.21 -16.92 -16.32
N THR A 37 7.25 -16.14 -16.61
CA THR A 37 7.98 -16.22 -17.89
C THR A 37 8.66 -17.58 -18.07
N PHE A 38 9.32 -18.08 -17.02
CA PHE A 38 9.96 -19.40 -17.05
C PHE A 38 8.92 -20.54 -17.19
N ASN A 39 7.80 -20.44 -16.46
CA ASN A 39 6.75 -21.45 -16.48
C ASN A 39 5.83 -21.37 -17.70
N ALA A 40 5.83 -20.28 -18.47
CA ALA A 40 4.99 -20.14 -19.67
C ALA A 40 5.26 -21.26 -20.68
N ASN A 41 6.54 -21.61 -20.88
CA ASN A 41 6.96 -22.73 -21.73
C ASN A 41 6.40 -24.08 -21.23
N VAL A 42 6.46 -24.31 -19.92
CA VAL A 42 5.92 -25.53 -19.29
C VAL A 42 4.39 -25.60 -19.41
N ARG A 43 3.70 -24.46 -19.27
CA ARG A 43 2.24 -24.38 -19.45
C ARG A 43 1.83 -24.67 -20.90
N ALA A 44 2.58 -24.14 -21.87
CA ALA A 44 2.35 -24.41 -23.29
C ALA A 44 2.53 -25.90 -23.63
N LEU A 45 3.57 -26.54 -23.08
CA LEU A 45 3.78 -27.98 -23.20
C LEU A 45 2.64 -28.79 -22.60
N ASN A 46 2.18 -28.44 -21.39
CA ASN A 46 1.07 -29.12 -20.72
C ASN A 46 -0.28 -28.93 -21.44
N ALA A 47 -0.45 -27.83 -22.18
CA ALA A 47 -1.61 -27.58 -23.03
C ALA A 47 -1.56 -28.37 -24.36
N GLY A 48 -0.48 -29.14 -24.61
CA GLY A 48 -0.35 -29.98 -25.79
C GLY A 48 0.21 -29.26 -27.02
N HIS A 49 0.74 -28.04 -26.87
CA HIS A 49 1.34 -27.32 -27.98
C HIS A 49 2.74 -27.89 -28.32
N ALA A 50 2.97 -28.19 -29.59
CA ALA A 50 4.24 -28.70 -30.07
C ALA A 50 5.33 -27.61 -29.98
N VAL A 51 6.50 -27.96 -29.41
CA VAL A 51 7.63 -27.04 -29.28
C VAL A 51 8.04 -26.48 -30.64
N GLY A 52 8.15 -25.16 -30.73
CA GLY A 52 8.56 -24.47 -31.95
C GLY A 52 7.44 -24.24 -32.98
N SER A 53 6.21 -24.69 -32.72
CA SER A 53 5.04 -24.31 -33.52
C SER A 53 4.66 -22.83 -33.31
N SER A 54 3.96 -22.24 -34.28
CA SER A 54 3.39 -20.89 -34.13
C SER A 54 2.49 -20.79 -32.90
N ASP A 55 1.64 -21.78 -32.69
CA ASP A 55 0.65 -21.79 -31.61
C ASP A 55 1.32 -21.85 -30.24
N TYR A 56 2.43 -22.59 -30.13
CA TYR A 56 3.26 -22.60 -28.93
C TYR A 56 3.84 -21.21 -28.63
N GLN A 57 4.43 -20.55 -29.63
CA GLN A 57 5.05 -19.24 -29.44
C GLN A 57 4.01 -18.18 -29.07
N THR A 58 2.86 -18.17 -29.75
CA THR A 58 1.76 -17.24 -29.47
C THR A 58 1.20 -17.44 -28.06
N PHE A 59 0.99 -18.69 -27.63
CA PHE A 59 0.50 -18.97 -26.27
C PHE A 59 1.49 -18.50 -25.20
N VAL A 60 2.79 -18.80 -25.37
CA VAL A 60 3.84 -18.36 -24.44
C VAL A 60 3.87 -16.83 -24.36
N GLU A 61 3.84 -16.16 -25.51
CA GLU A 61 3.87 -14.71 -25.59
C GLU A 61 2.61 -14.06 -24.97
N GLU A 62 1.44 -14.65 -25.17
CA GLU A 62 0.17 -14.18 -24.60
C GLU A 62 0.17 -14.30 -23.07
N VAL A 63 0.61 -15.44 -22.52
CA VAL A 63 0.74 -15.65 -21.07
C VAL A 63 1.71 -14.64 -20.45
N ILE A 64 2.86 -14.42 -21.09
CA ILE A 64 3.85 -13.45 -20.63
C ILE A 64 3.26 -12.03 -20.67
N ASN A 65 2.66 -11.63 -21.80
CA ASN A 65 2.07 -10.30 -21.95
C ASN A 65 0.94 -10.03 -20.95
N GLN A 66 0.05 -11.01 -20.74
CA GLN A 66 -1.03 -10.88 -19.76
C GLN A 66 -0.48 -10.73 -18.35
N THR A 67 0.56 -11.49 -18.00
CA THR A 67 1.25 -11.39 -16.72
C THR A 67 1.87 -10.02 -16.53
N ILE A 68 2.62 -9.52 -17.52
CA ILE A 68 3.24 -8.19 -17.49
C ILE A 68 2.19 -7.11 -17.27
N LYS A 69 1.09 -7.12 -18.06
CA LYS A 69 0.02 -6.12 -17.95
C LYS A 69 -0.62 -6.12 -16.57
N THR A 70 -0.93 -7.30 -16.03
CA THR A 70 -1.57 -7.44 -14.71
C THR A 70 -0.67 -6.87 -13.61
N TRP A 71 0.61 -7.26 -13.62
CA TRP A 71 1.58 -6.81 -12.64
C TRP A 71 1.89 -5.32 -12.74
N LEU A 72 1.96 -4.77 -13.95
CA LEU A 72 2.21 -3.35 -14.16
C LEU A 72 1.06 -2.48 -13.63
N VAL A 73 -0.20 -2.92 -13.81
CA VAL A 73 -1.36 -2.25 -13.21
C VAL A 73 -1.31 -2.33 -11.69
N GLN A 74 -1.07 -3.53 -11.12
CA GLN A 74 -0.96 -3.69 -9.66
C GLN A 74 0.17 -2.83 -9.06
N TYR A 75 1.32 -2.76 -9.74
CA TYR A 75 2.45 -1.94 -9.31
C TYR A 75 2.12 -0.44 -9.33
N ILE A 76 1.59 0.07 -10.43
CA ILE A 76 1.22 1.49 -10.56
C ILE A 76 0.22 1.88 -9.48
N VAL A 77 -0.82 1.07 -9.27
CA VAL A 77 -1.84 1.37 -8.25
C VAL A 77 -1.25 1.33 -6.85
N SER A 78 -0.42 0.33 -6.54
CA SER A 78 0.22 0.23 -5.24
C SER A 78 1.15 1.41 -4.96
N VAL A 79 1.91 1.86 -5.95
CA VAL A 79 2.74 3.06 -5.86
C VAL A 79 1.89 4.31 -5.62
N ILE A 80 0.76 4.48 -6.32
CA ILE A 80 -0.18 5.58 -6.10
C ILE A 80 -0.71 5.56 -4.66
N ILE A 81 -1.15 4.41 -4.16
CA ILE A 81 -1.64 4.24 -2.79
C ILE A 81 -0.56 4.66 -1.79
N VAL A 82 0.68 4.24 -2.00
CA VAL A 82 1.81 4.59 -1.13
C VAL A 82 2.11 6.09 -1.15
N PHE A 83 2.08 6.73 -2.32
CA PHE A 83 2.24 8.17 -2.42
C PHE A 83 1.11 8.92 -1.71
N MET A 84 -0.14 8.44 -1.84
CA MET A 84 -1.27 8.99 -1.10
C MET A 84 -1.08 8.86 0.41
N PHE A 85 -0.52 7.75 0.89
CA PHE A 85 -0.17 7.58 2.30
C PHE A 85 0.90 8.57 2.76
N GLY A 86 1.97 8.73 1.96
CA GLY A 86 3.01 9.73 2.21
C GLY A 86 2.44 11.15 2.29
N PHE A 87 1.50 11.48 1.40
CA PHE A 87 0.78 12.75 1.41
C PHE A 87 -0.11 12.90 2.66
N TYR A 88 -0.80 11.84 3.08
CA TYR A 88 -1.57 11.83 4.32
C TYR A 88 -0.68 12.12 5.54
N ILE A 89 0.49 11.49 5.62
CA ILE A 89 1.46 11.75 6.69
C ILE A 89 1.93 13.21 6.66
N TYR A 90 2.21 13.76 5.47
CA TYR A 90 2.57 15.17 5.31
C TYR A 90 1.46 16.13 5.80
N LEU A 91 0.20 15.85 5.47
CA LEU A 91 -0.95 16.63 5.96
C LEU A 91 -1.09 16.52 7.48
N ALA A 92 -0.88 15.32 8.04
CA ALA A 92 -0.91 15.07 9.47
C ALA A 92 0.15 15.89 10.21
N LEU A 93 1.38 15.98 9.70
CA LEU A 93 2.44 16.84 10.24
C LEU A 93 2.03 18.31 10.32
N ASN A 94 1.29 18.77 9.31
CA ASN A 94 0.75 20.12 9.25
C ASN A 94 -0.54 20.30 10.07
N LYS A 95 -0.95 19.27 10.83
CA LYS A 95 -2.16 19.24 11.67
C LYS A 95 -3.45 19.47 10.88
N VAL A 96 -3.41 19.17 9.59
CA VAL A 96 -4.57 19.19 8.71
C VAL A 96 -5.35 17.92 8.99
N GLN A 97 -6.61 18.07 9.40
CA GLN A 97 -7.47 16.93 9.64
C GLN A 97 -8.03 16.45 8.30
N VAL A 98 -7.64 15.24 7.91
CA VAL A 98 -8.26 14.55 6.78
C VAL A 98 -9.57 13.94 7.26
N GLY A 99 -10.63 14.03 6.44
CA GLY A 99 -11.94 13.51 6.79
C GLY A 99 -11.89 11.99 7.01
N TYR A 100 -12.55 11.50 8.08
CA TYR A 100 -12.57 10.06 8.40
C TYR A 100 -13.16 9.22 7.27
N LEU A 101 -14.14 9.75 6.53
CA LEU A 101 -14.72 9.08 5.37
C LEU A 101 -13.67 8.79 4.28
N PHE A 102 -12.76 9.74 4.03
CA PHE A 102 -11.66 9.54 3.09
C PHE A 102 -10.73 8.41 3.54
N ILE A 103 -10.38 8.39 4.82
CA ILE A 103 -9.50 7.35 5.41
C ILE A 103 -10.16 5.97 5.27
N VAL A 104 -11.44 5.85 5.61
CA VAL A 104 -12.19 4.60 5.52
C VAL A 104 -12.29 4.09 4.08
N ILE A 105 -12.69 4.95 3.14
CA ILE A 105 -12.78 4.58 1.71
C ILE A 105 -11.41 4.12 1.20
N TRP A 106 -10.36 4.84 1.57
CA TRP A 106 -9.00 4.52 1.14
C TRP A 106 -8.50 3.17 1.69
N LEU A 107 -8.82 2.85 2.95
CA LEU A 107 -8.52 1.54 3.53
C LEU A 107 -9.26 0.41 2.83
N PHE A 108 -10.53 0.62 2.44
CA PHE A 108 -11.28 -0.35 1.64
C PHE A 108 -10.65 -0.60 0.27
N VAL A 109 -10.21 0.45 -0.41
CA VAL A 109 -9.51 0.33 -1.70
C VAL A 109 -8.23 -0.50 -1.53
N TRP A 110 -7.41 -0.19 -0.52
CA TRP A 110 -6.16 -0.92 -0.31
C TRP A 110 -6.39 -2.38 0.08
N PHE A 111 -7.35 -2.65 0.96
CA PHE A 111 -7.74 -4.00 1.33
C PHE A 111 -8.22 -4.82 0.12
N GLY A 112 -9.04 -4.21 -0.74
CA GLY A 112 -9.47 -4.83 -2.00
C GLY A 112 -8.30 -5.20 -2.91
N PHE A 113 -7.28 -4.35 -2.99
CA PHE A 113 -6.07 -4.64 -3.76
C PHE A 113 -5.24 -5.78 -3.17
N ALA A 114 -5.01 -5.78 -1.85
CA ALA A 114 -4.25 -6.85 -1.17
C ALA A 114 -4.93 -8.22 -1.29
N ILE A 115 -6.26 -8.26 -1.39
CA ILE A 115 -7.04 -9.51 -1.49
C ILE A 115 -7.26 -9.95 -2.94
N ALA A 116 -7.16 -9.04 -3.90
CA ALA A 116 -7.40 -9.34 -5.30
C ALA A 116 -6.50 -10.47 -5.82
N ASN A 117 -5.20 -10.44 -5.52
CA ASN A 117 -4.26 -11.47 -5.98
C ASN A 117 -4.59 -12.86 -5.40
N PRO A 118 -4.76 -13.02 -4.08
CA PRO A 118 -5.16 -14.29 -3.49
C PRO A 118 -6.48 -14.84 -4.03
N ILE A 119 -7.48 -13.99 -4.27
CA ILE A 119 -8.78 -14.41 -4.81
C ILE A 119 -8.67 -14.84 -6.27
N LEU A 120 -8.02 -14.02 -7.11
CA LEU A 120 -7.94 -14.26 -8.56
C LEU A 120 -7.05 -15.47 -8.88
N ASN A 121 -5.92 -15.59 -8.18
CA ASN A 121 -4.96 -16.67 -8.42
C ASN A 121 -5.24 -17.93 -7.58
N LYS A 122 -6.24 -17.88 -6.68
CA LYS A 122 -6.63 -18.96 -5.74
C LYS A 122 -5.43 -19.55 -4.97
N ARG A 123 -4.38 -18.75 -4.77
CA ARG A 123 -3.13 -19.16 -4.16
C ARG A 123 -2.65 -18.03 -3.26
N ILE A 124 -2.23 -18.39 -2.06
CA ILE A 124 -1.55 -17.48 -1.14
C ILE A 124 -0.05 -17.75 -1.27
N THR A 125 0.69 -16.71 -1.61
CA THR A 125 2.14 -16.67 -1.66
C THR A 125 2.69 -15.97 -0.42
N ALA A 126 3.99 -16.15 -0.14
CA ALA A 126 4.64 -15.43 0.95
C ALA A 126 4.54 -13.91 0.79
N PHE A 127 4.44 -13.42 -0.44
CA PHE A 127 4.32 -12.00 -0.73
C PHE A 127 2.93 -11.44 -0.42
N ASP A 128 1.86 -12.22 -0.63
CA ASP A 128 0.51 -11.83 -0.21
C ASP A 128 0.47 -11.63 1.32
N VAL A 129 1.14 -12.51 2.07
CA VAL A 129 1.27 -12.39 3.53
C VAL A 129 2.03 -11.12 3.92
N ILE A 130 3.09 -10.77 3.19
CA ILE A 130 3.83 -9.52 3.40
C ILE A 130 2.93 -8.30 3.14
N GLU A 131 2.14 -8.30 2.06
CA GLU A 131 1.19 -7.23 1.76
C GLU A 131 0.14 -7.05 2.88
N PHE A 132 -0.40 -8.14 3.42
CA PHE A 132 -1.30 -8.08 4.58
C PHE A 132 -0.65 -7.52 5.83
N ILE A 133 0.57 -7.96 6.16
CA ILE A 133 1.32 -7.44 7.32
C ILE A 133 1.58 -5.94 7.16
N MET A 134 1.95 -5.51 5.96
CA MET A 134 2.20 -4.10 5.66
C MET A 134 0.92 -3.26 5.77
N PHE A 135 -0.19 -3.77 5.24
CA PHE A 135 -1.51 -3.14 5.42
C PHE A 135 -1.86 -2.97 6.91
N ALA A 136 -1.63 -4.00 7.73
CA ALA A 136 -1.86 -3.93 9.17
C ALA A 136 -0.97 -2.89 9.86
N VAL A 137 0.33 -2.82 9.51
CA VAL A 137 1.26 -1.80 10.04
C VAL A 137 0.77 -0.39 9.72
N ILE A 138 0.26 -0.17 8.52
CA ILE A 138 -0.25 1.14 8.09
C ILE A 138 -1.54 1.50 8.82
N LEU A 139 -2.46 0.54 8.98
CA LEU A 139 -3.67 0.71 9.79
C LEU A 139 -3.35 1.17 11.21
N ILE A 140 -2.42 0.47 11.87
CA ILE A 140 -1.94 0.81 13.21
C ILE A 140 -1.36 2.24 13.21
N SER A 141 -0.56 2.56 12.20
CA SER A 141 0.09 3.87 12.07
C SER A 141 -0.92 5.01 11.89
N MET A 142 -1.93 4.82 11.06
CA MET A 142 -3.02 5.78 10.89
C MET A 142 -3.80 6.01 12.18
N PHE A 143 -4.05 4.95 12.96
CA PHE A 143 -4.71 5.05 14.25
C PHE A 143 -3.93 5.95 15.22
N PHE A 144 -2.62 5.73 15.34
CA PHE A 144 -1.76 6.57 16.18
C PHE A 144 -1.74 8.03 15.72
N ILE A 145 -1.60 8.28 14.41
CA ILE A 145 -1.61 9.64 13.85
C ILE A 145 -2.93 10.36 14.13
N ALA A 146 -4.07 9.67 13.92
CA ALA A 146 -5.39 10.24 14.17
C ALA A 146 -5.59 10.57 15.66
N ASN A 147 -5.16 9.66 16.55
CA ASN A 147 -5.23 9.88 17.99
C ASN A 147 -4.37 11.07 18.44
N ASP A 148 -3.15 11.20 17.92
CA ASP A 148 -2.26 12.33 18.24
C ASP A 148 -2.84 13.68 17.79
N ILE A 149 -3.39 13.75 16.58
CA ILE A 149 -4.05 14.98 16.09
C ILE A 149 -5.26 15.34 16.96
N TYR A 150 -6.06 14.35 17.36
CA TYR A 150 -7.22 14.56 18.22
C TYR A 150 -6.82 15.10 19.59
N ASN A 151 -5.83 14.48 20.22
CA ASN A 151 -5.29 14.91 21.51
C ASN A 151 -4.68 16.32 21.41
N ALA A 152 -3.93 16.61 20.34
CA ALA A 152 -3.36 17.92 20.07
C ALA A 152 -4.42 19.04 20.06
N LYS A 153 -5.55 18.80 19.39
CA LYS A 153 -6.66 19.75 19.33
C LYS A 153 -7.38 19.89 20.67
N ARG A 154 -7.58 18.79 21.40
CA ARG A 154 -8.21 18.80 22.73
C ARG A 154 -7.42 19.67 23.72
N TYR A 155 -6.10 19.49 23.77
CA TYR A 155 -5.23 20.31 24.62
C TYR A 155 -5.25 21.79 24.23
N LYS A 156 -5.25 22.11 22.92
CA LYS A 156 -5.35 23.50 22.45
C LYS A 156 -6.68 24.14 22.90
N ARG A 157 -7.81 23.46 22.70
CA ARG A 157 -9.13 23.95 23.11
C ARG A 157 -9.23 24.16 24.63
N MET A 158 -8.69 23.25 25.43
CA MET A 158 -8.66 23.41 26.90
C MET A 158 -7.79 24.60 27.33
N ALA A 159 -6.65 24.83 26.66
CA ALA A 159 -5.81 25.99 26.94
C ALA A 159 -6.51 27.31 26.58
N ASP A 160 -7.20 27.36 25.44
CA ASP A 160 -7.95 28.56 25.01
C ASP A 160 -9.08 28.88 25.99
N VAL A 161 -9.86 27.89 26.44
CA VAL A 161 -10.93 28.05 27.46
C VAL A 161 -10.36 28.55 28.79
N LYS A 162 -9.25 27.97 29.28
CA LYS A 162 -8.60 28.41 30.52
C LYS A 162 -8.10 29.86 30.43
N THR A 163 -7.68 30.29 29.24
CA THR A 163 -7.23 31.67 29.00
C THR A 163 -8.39 32.66 28.96
N GLN A 164 -9.56 32.24 28.46
CA GLN A 164 -10.77 33.06 28.51
C GLN A 164 -11.31 33.21 29.93
N ILE A 165 -11.34 32.15 30.73
CA ILE A 165 -11.79 32.20 32.13
C ILE A 165 -10.90 33.14 32.96
N ARG A 166 -9.58 33.18 32.72
CA ARG A 166 -8.66 34.09 33.41
C ARG A 166 -8.83 35.58 33.07
N LYS A 167 -9.58 35.91 32.02
CA LYS A 167 -9.83 37.28 31.57
C LYS A 167 -11.16 37.86 32.08
N ILE A 168 -11.99 37.03 32.72
CA ILE A 168 -13.24 37.41 33.40
C ILE A 168 -12.92 37.56 34.88
#